data_AF-A0A957BS57-F1
#
_entry.id   AF-A0A957BS57-F1
#
_cell.length_a   1.000
_cell.length_b   1.000
_cell.length_c   1.000
_cell.angle_alpha   90.00
_cell.angle_beta   90.00
_cell.angle_gamma   90.00
#
_symmetry.space_group_name_H-M   'P 1'
#
loop_
_entity.id
_entity.type
_entity.pdbx_description
1 polymer ?
#
loop_
_entity_poly.entity_id
_entity_poly.type
_entity_poly.pdbx_seq_one_letter_code
_entity_poly.pdbx_strand_id
1 'polypeptide(L)'
;AADYGVDLVFTGPPAVDHPAQIAQFDALLETDLDGIVFIAGDPSVWEEPVQRAHEKGIVVLTADADAPNTERDAFFGVDAQGLGLLLGQQTRALTGDSGKIVLGECVIGPEPHVLREAGVREAYDGAAVEFVGPYETVCDSTQNFTNWQNAFTANQDAAALIGLTAVETPSLGRLKQETGGDFVVGSFDPGAEGLRQMMDGAIDVTVGQNPYLAGYLPVQAIARHVRDGLEINPGVNLYPGELILPEDAEGLIEREGGGQPRVDWYRSFIDENNLQDFGLVAAEAMAEPVRIGYVVHVTGIEFTAIVEEGARAAAADYGVDLVFTGPPAVDHPAQIAQF
;
A
#
# COMPACT_ATOMS: atom_id res chain seq x y z
N ALA A 1 -15.60 3.84 -10.30
CA ALA A 1 -16.87 3.19 -10.69
C ALA A 1 -17.63 3.99 -11.76
N ALA A 2 -18.23 5.14 -11.43
CA ALA A 2 -19.03 5.95 -12.37
C ALA A 2 -18.29 6.31 -13.67
N ASP A 3 -17.02 6.74 -13.58
CA ASP A 3 -16.19 7.12 -14.73
C ASP A 3 -16.01 5.99 -15.75
N TYR A 4 -16.08 4.75 -15.27
CA TYR A 4 -15.90 3.54 -16.07
C TYR A 4 -17.20 2.75 -16.24
N GLY A 5 -18.36 3.28 -15.82
CA GLY A 5 -19.64 2.59 -15.94
C GLY A 5 -19.65 1.19 -15.30
N VAL A 6 -18.86 0.97 -14.25
CA VAL A 6 -18.81 -0.31 -13.53
C VAL A 6 -19.71 -0.26 -12.29
N ASP A 7 -20.36 -1.39 -12.01
CA ASP A 7 -21.12 -1.59 -10.79
C ASP A 7 -20.16 -1.82 -9.61
N LEU A 8 -20.41 -1.16 -8.48
CA LEU A 8 -19.57 -1.27 -7.29
C LEU A 8 -20.40 -1.75 -6.11
N VAL A 9 -19.95 -2.84 -5.49
CA VAL A 9 -20.42 -3.27 -4.17
C VAL A 9 -19.34 -2.90 -3.15
N PHE A 10 -19.72 -2.09 -2.17
CA PHE A 10 -18.84 -1.70 -1.07
C PHE A 10 -19.36 -2.31 0.24
N THR A 11 -18.49 -3.03 0.96
CA THR A 11 -18.78 -3.60 2.27
C THR A 11 -17.52 -3.58 3.13
N GLY A 12 -17.71 -3.56 4.45
CA GLY A 12 -16.66 -3.70 5.44
C GLY A 12 -17.28 -3.82 6.84
N PRO A 13 -16.58 -4.40 7.83
CA PRO A 13 -17.04 -4.33 9.21
C PRO A 13 -17.01 -2.87 9.72
N PRO A 14 -17.92 -2.47 10.62
CA PRO A 14 -17.99 -1.09 11.14
C PRO A 14 -16.85 -0.74 12.10
N ALA A 15 -16.06 -1.73 12.50
CA ALA A 15 -14.87 -1.62 13.35
C ALA A 15 -13.86 -2.69 12.92
N VAL A 16 -12.65 -2.65 13.47
CA VAL A 16 -11.61 -3.65 13.21
C VAL A 16 -12.13 -5.04 13.65
N ASP A 17 -12.36 -5.91 12.67
CA ASP A 17 -12.84 -7.29 12.86
C ASP A 17 -12.41 -8.13 11.65
N HIS A 18 -11.23 -8.78 11.78
CA HIS A 18 -10.66 -9.58 10.68
C HIS A 18 -11.55 -10.77 10.29
N PRO A 19 -12.11 -11.57 11.23
CA PRO A 19 -13.06 -12.63 10.86
C PRO A 19 -14.28 -12.12 10.09
N ALA A 20 -14.87 -10.98 10.50
CA ALA A 20 -16.00 -10.41 9.78
C ALA A 20 -15.60 -9.89 8.40
N GLN A 21 -14.40 -9.32 8.26
CA GLN A 21 -13.87 -8.90 6.96
C GLN A 21 -13.73 -10.08 6.00
N ILE A 22 -13.17 -11.20 6.45
CA ILE A 22 -13.04 -12.43 5.66
C ILE A 22 -14.40 -12.98 5.27
N ALA A 23 -15.36 -13.04 6.20
CA ALA A 23 -16.71 -13.52 5.91
C ALA A 23 -17.44 -12.64 4.86
N GLN A 24 -17.22 -11.33 4.88
CA GLN A 24 -17.77 -10.41 3.87
C GLN A 24 -17.06 -10.55 2.52
N PHE A 25 -15.75 -10.76 2.51
CA PHE A 25 -14.99 -11.08 1.30
C PHE A 25 -15.52 -12.36 0.66
N ASP A 26 -15.66 -13.45 1.42
CA ASP A 26 -16.21 -14.72 0.92
C ASP A 26 -17.66 -14.56 0.41
N ALA A 27 -18.48 -13.74 1.08
CA ALA A 27 -19.83 -13.46 0.61
C ALA A 27 -19.85 -12.72 -0.75
N LEU A 28 -18.87 -11.86 -1.02
CA LEU A 28 -18.72 -11.19 -2.31
C LEU A 28 -18.30 -12.17 -3.41
N LEU A 29 -17.47 -13.18 -3.09
CA LEU A 29 -17.09 -14.23 -4.05
C LEU A 29 -18.28 -15.09 -4.52
N GLU A 30 -19.41 -15.06 -3.80
CA GLU A 30 -20.65 -15.75 -4.20
C GLU A 30 -21.54 -14.90 -5.12
N THR A 31 -21.09 -13.69 -5.49
CA THR A 31 -21.72 -12.83 -6.49
C THR A 31 -20.93 -12.83 -7.80
N ASP A 32 -21.52 -12.26 -8.87
CA ASP A 32 -20.89 -12.14 -10.19
C ASP A 32 -19.95 -10.92 -10.20
N LEU A 33 -18.68 -11.10 -9.80
CA LEU A 33 -17.66 -10.07 -9.76
C LEU A 33 -16.57 -10.34 -10.80
N ASP A 34 -16.14 -9.31 -11.52
CA ASP A 34 -14.95 -9.38 -12.37
C ASP A 34 -13.65 -9.16 -11.58
N GLY A 35 -13.73 -8.46 -10.44
CA GLY A 35 -12.58 -8.18 -9.59
C GLY A 35 -12.97 -7.70 -8.20
N ILE A 36 -12.04 -7.82 -7.25
CA ILE A 36 -12.18 -7.40 -5.86
C ILE A 36 -10.94 -6.63 -5.42
N VAL A 37 -11.17 -5.53 -4.68
CA VAL A 37 -10.11 -4.77 -4.02
C VAL A 37 -10.34 -4.88 -2.52
N PHE A 38 -9.31 -5.22 -1.75
CA PHE A 38 -9.41 -5.25 -0.29
C PHE A 38 -8.20 -4.60 0.38
N ILE A 39 -8.41 -4.12 1.61
CA ILE A 39 -7.35 -3.60 2.48
C ILE A 39 -7.01 -4.71 3.48
N ALA A 40 -5.80 -5.25 3.42
CA ALA A 40 -5.42 -6.38 4.25
C ALA A 40 -5.14 -5.94 5.69
N GLY A 41 -6.16 -5.95 6.55
CA GLY A 41 -5.99 -5.56 7.96
C GLY A 41 -5.03 -6.47 8.73
N ASP A 42 -5.07 -7.78 8.45
CA ASP A 42 -4.08 -8.76 8.89
C ASP A 42 -3.59 -9.52 7.65
N PRO A 43 -2.35 -9.31 7.18
CA PRO A 43 -1.84 -9.95 5.96
C PRO A 43 -1.74 -11.48 6.06
N SER A 44 -1.68 -12.04 7.27
CA SER A 44 -1.39 -13.46 7.49
C SER A 44 -2.55 -14.41 7.21
N VAL A 45 -3.77 -13.88 7.02
CA VAL A 45 -5.00 -14.69 6.89
C VAL A 45 -5.59 -14.70 5.47
N TRP A 46 -4.91 -14.13 4.49
CA TRP A 46 -5.47 -13.91 3.14
C TRP A 46 -5.08 -14.94 2.09
N GLU A 47 -4.16 -15.88 2.37
CA GLU A 47 -3.73 -16.89 1.39
C GLU A 47 -4.91 -17.70 0.82
N GLU A 48 -5.70 -18.36 1.68
CA GLU A 48 -6.84 -19.16 1.23
C GLU A 48 -7.98 -18.32 0.62
N PRO A 49 -8.40 -17.16 1.20
CA PRO A 49 -9.39 -16.29 0.56
C PRO A 49 -9.00 -15.84 -0.85
N VAL A 50 -7.76 -15.39 -1.04
CA VAL A 50 -7.28 -14.93 -2.36
C VAL A 50 -7.26 -16.10 -3.35
N GLN A 51 -6.82 -17.28 -2.92
CA GLN A 51 -6.87 -18.48 -3.76
C GLN A 51 -8.31 -18.80 -4.22
N ARG A 52 -9.31 -18.73 -3.33
CA ARG A 52 -10.73 -18.96 -3.68
C ARG A 52 -11.26 -17.97 -4.71
N ALA A 53 -10.81 -16.71 -4.66
CA ALA A 53 -11.19 -15.70 -5.63
C ALA A 53 -10.61 -16.02 -7.02
N HIS A 54 -9.34 -16.43 -7.08
CA HIS A 54 -8.68 -16.86 -8.31
C HIS A 54 -9.31 -18.11 -8.95
N GLU A 55 -9.73 -19.08 -8.14
CA GLU A 55 -10.47 -20.26 -8.63
C GLU A 55 -11.78 -19.90 -9.33
N LYS A 56 -12.32 -18.71 -9.07
CA LYS A 56 -13.52 -18.16 -9.71
C LYS A 56 -13.20 -17.20 -10.87
N GLY A 57 -11.92 -16.97 -11.17
CA GLY A 57 -11.48 -16.05 -12.23
C GLY A 57 -11.63 -14.57 -11.86
N ILE A 58 -11.69 -14.25 -10.57
CA ILE A 58 -11.84 -12.88 -10.06
C ILE A 58 -10.44 -12.26 -9.91
N VAL A 59 -10.22 -11.09 -10.51
CA VAL A 59 -9.00 -10.30 -10.27
C VAL A 59 -8.96 -9.83 -8.82
N VAL A 60 -7.85 -10.06 -8.12
CA VAL A 60 -7.68 -9.71 -6.71
C VAL A 60 -6.61 -8.64 -6.55
N LEU A 61 -7.01 -7.44 -6.15
CA LEU A 61 -6.11 -6.35 -5.81
C LEU A 61 -6.11 -6.05 -4.31
N THR A 62 -4.98 -5.61 -3.80
CA THR A 62 -4.88 -4.98 -2.47
C THR A 62 -4.67 -3.48 -2.59
N ALA A 63 -5.13 -2.73 -1.59
CA ALA A 63 -4.86 -1.30 -1.50
C ALA A 63 -4.59 -0.88 -0.05
N ASP A 64 -3.83 0.20 0.15
CA ASP A 64 -3.46 0.80 1.46
C ASP A 64 -2.62 -0.11 2.39
N ALA A 65 -3.13 -1.29 2.73
CA ALA A 65 -2.42 -2.37 3.43
C ALA A 65 -2.38 -3.63 2.58
N ASP A 66 -1.19 -4.23 2.48
CA ASP A 66 -0.92 -5.30 1.53
C ASP A 66 -1.05 -6.71 2.12
N ALA A 67 -1.21 -7.71 1.24
CA ALA A 67 -1.13 -9.14 1.54
C ALA A 67 -0.08 -9.82 0.63
N PRO A 68 1.22 -9.51 0.81
CA PRO A 68 2.27 -9.91 -0.13
C PRO A 68 2.55 -11.42 -0.17
N ASN A 69 2.09 -12.17 0.84
CA ASN A 69 2.22 -13.63 0.90
C ASN A 69 1.13 -14.37 0.10
N THR A 70 0.27 -13.65 -0.61
CA THR A 70 -0.83 -14.21 -1.38
C THR A 70 -0.59 -14.09 -2.88
N GLU A 71 -1.40 -14.77 -3.69
CA GLU A 71 -1.35 -14.66 -5.16
C GLU A 71 -2.10 -13.42 -5.70
N ARG A 72 -2.30 -12.36 -4.90
CA ARG A 72 -2.94 -11.12 -5.37
C ARG A 72 -2.28 -10.59 -6.66
N ASP A 73 -3.06 -10.07 -7.60
CA ASP A 73 -2.54 -9.61 -8.88
C ASP A 73 -1.66 -8.36 -8.72
N ALA A 74 -2.10 -7.38 -7.93
CA ALA A 74 -1.33 -6.18 -7.65
C ALA A 74 -1.74 -5.45 -6.35
N PHE A 75 -0.82 -4.65 -5.83
CA PHE A 75 -1.03 -3.74 -4.70
C PHE A 75 -1.00 -2.29 -5.17
N PHE A 76 -1.86 -1.46 -4.60
CA PHE A 76 -1.95 -0.03 -4.84
C PHE A 76 -1.81 0.74 -3.53
N GLY A 77 -0.76 1.54 -3.40
CA GLY A 77 -0.54 2.30 -2.16
C GLY A 77 0.48 3.41 -2.32
N VAL A 78 0.95 3.91 -1.19
CA VAL A 78 2.05 4.88 -1.11
C VAL A 78 3.31 4.21 -0.58
N ASP A 79 4.46 4.85 -0.79
CA ASP A 79 5.68 4.52 -0.03
C ASP A 79 5.50 4.96 1.43
N ALA A 80 4.96 4.06 2.25
CA ALA A 80 4.63 4.34 3.65
C ALA A 80 5.87 4.67 4.49
N GLN A 81 7.00 3.98 4.27
CA GLN A 81 8.26 4.30 4.95
C GLN A 81 8.83 5.62 4.47
N GLY A 82 8.80 5.87 3.16
CA GLY A 82 9.22 7.16 2.58
C GLY A 82 8.42 8.35 3.12
N LEU A 83 7.10 8.20 3.29
CA LEU A 83 6.27 9.23 3.93
C LEU A 83 6.58 9.39 5.43
N GLY A 84 6.82 8.28 6.14
CA GLY A 84 7.29 8.34 7.53
C GLY A 84 8.61 9.09 7.66
N LEU A 85 9.56 8.80 6.77
CA LEU A 85 10.86 9.46 6.70
C LEU A 85 10.70 10.96 6.42
N LEU A 86 9.84 11.32 5.47
CA LEU A 86 9.55 12.71 5.14
C LEU A 86 8.94 13.47 6.34
N LEU A 87 7.95 12.88 7.01
CA LEU A 87 7.35 13.45 8.22
C LEU A 87 8.38 13.62 9.33
N GLY A 88 9.19 12.59 9.57
CA GLY A 88 10.26 12.60 10.57
C GLY A 88 11.30 13.68 10.28
N GLN A 89 11.70 13.87 9.02
CA GLN A 89 12.68 14.88 8.62
C GLN A 89 12.17 16.30 8.87
N GLN A 90 10.90 16.58 8.56
CA GLN A 90 10.28 17.87 8.83
C GLN A 90 10.09 18.10 10.33
N THR A 91 9.67 17.07 11.06
CA THR A 91 9.56 17.15 12.52
C THR A 91 10.93 17.42 13.16
N ARG A 92 11.98 16.74 12.70
CA ARG A 92 13.38 16.95 13.14
C ARG A 92 13.87 18.35 12.84
N ALA A 93 13.51 18.94 11.71
CA ALA A 93 13.85 20.33 11.39
C ALA A 93 13.29 21.33 12.43
N LEU A 94 12.16 20.99 13.07
CA LEU A 94 11.50 21.80 14.09
C LEU A 94 11.99 21.48 15.51
N THR A 95 12.22 20.21 15.82
CA THR A 95 12.66 19.77 17.17
C THR A 95 14.17 19.87 17.39
N GLY A 96 14.95 19.82 16.31
CA GLY A 96 16.39 19.54 16.35
C GLY A 96 16.70 18.09 16.71
N ASP A 97 17.94 17.85 17.12
CA ASP A 97 18.55 16.51 17.29
C ASP A 97 18.50 15.98 18.73
N SER A 98 17.63 16.52 19.59
CA SER A 98 17.53 16.08 20.99
C SER A 98 16.15 16.27 21.57
N GLY A 99 15.82 15.50 22.60
CA GLY A 99 14.54 15.58 23.30
C GLY A 99 13.72 14.31 23.12
N LYS A 100 12.48 14.35 23.59
CA LYS A 100 11.59 13.18 23.58
C LYS A 100 10.57 13.29 22.46
N ILE A 101 10.44 12.24 21.66
CA ILE A 101 9.49 12.13 20.55
C ILE A 101 8.47 11.05 20.91
N VAL A 102 7.20 11.43 21.02
CA VAL A 102 6.11 10.51 21.37
C VAL A 102 5.38 10.10 20.10
N LEU A 103 5.30 8.80 19.84
CA LEU A 103 4.58 8.24 18.69
C LEU A 103 3.24 7.64 19.14
N GLY A 104 2.24 7.68 18.26
CA GLY A 104 0.95 7.04 18.48
C GLY A 104 0.24 6.67 17.19
N GLU A 105 -0.53 5.60 17.23
CA GLU A 105 -1.26 5.05 16.08
C GLU A 105 -2.52 4.32 16.50
N CYS A 106 -3.53 4.33 15.65
CA CYS A 106 -4.85 3.84 16.02
C CYS A 106 -4.90 2.30 16.17
N VAL A 107 -4.05 1.57 15.45
CA VAL A 107 -3.94 0.12 15.51
C VAL A 107 -2.47 -0.26 15.39
N ILE A 108 -1.96 -1.07 16.32
CA ILE A 108 -0.57 -1.54 16.25
C ILE A 108 -0.48 -2.77 15.36
N GLY A 109 0.55 -2.80 14.50
CA GLY A 109 0.94 -4.00 13.75
C GLY A 109 0.63 -4.03 12.25
N PRO A 110 -0.39 -3.35 11.69
CA PRO A 110 -0.53 -3.25 10.24
C PRO A 110 0.77 -2.77 9.58
N GLU A 111 1.17 -3.43 8.49
CA GLU A 111 2.42 -3.15 7.78
C GLU A 111 2.66 -1.65 7.50
N PRO A 112 1.71 -0.88 6.91
CA PRO A 112 1.97 0.52 6.63
C PRO A 112 2.25 1.34 7.90
N HIS A 113 1.70 0.96 9.05
CA HIS A 113 1.92 1.65 10.31
C HIS A 113 3.36 1.42 10.81
N VAL A 114 3.81 0.16 10.77
CA VAL A 114 5.19 -0.23 11.08
C VAL A 114 6.18 0.49 10.18
N LEU A 115 5.88 0.60 8.88
CA LEU A 115 6.73 1.30 7.90
C LEU A 115 6.79 2.81 8.16
N ARG A 116 5.66 3.46 8.44
CA ARG A 116 5.63 4.89 8.81
C ARG A 116 6.43 5.15 10.07
N GLU A 117 6.28 4.32 11.11
CA GLU A 117 7.05 4.39 12.34
C GLU A 117 8.56 4.27 12.06
N ALA A 118 8.95 3.26 11.28
CA ALA A 118 10.33 3.02 10.89
C ALA A 118 10.93 4.23 10.17
N GLY A 119 10.20 4.82 9.22
CA GLY A 119 10.63 6.03 8.51
C GLY A 119 10.80 7.23 9.45
N VAL A 120 9.85 7.46 10.37
CA VAL A 120 9.99 8.56 11.36
C VAL A 120 11.23 8.36 12.22
N ARG A 121 11.50 7.13 12.67
CA ARG A 121 12.70 6.81 13.47
C ARG A 121 13.99 7.00 12.66
N GLU A 122 14.02 6.52 11.42
CA GLU A 122 15.13 6.67 10.47
C GLU A 122 15.52 8.14 10.27
N ALA A 123 14.54 9.05 10.22
CA ALA A 123 14.79 10.48 10.09
C ALA A 123 15.67 11.06 11.22
N TYR A 124 15.67 10.42 12.40
CA TYR A 124 16.42 10.81 13.58
C TYR A 124 17.69 9.96 13.78
N ASP A 125 18.13 9.18 12.80
CA ASP A 125 19.38 8.43 12.91
C ASP A 125 20.56 9.37 13.23
N GLY A 126 21.32 8.98 14.25
CA GLY A 126 22.44 9.77 14.79
C GLY A 126 22.04 10.94 15.71
N ALA A 127 20.74 11.21 15.91
CA ALA A 127 20.26 12.21 16.86
C ALA A 127 20.20 11.64 18.29
N ALA A 128 20.28 12.53 19.28
CA ALA A 128 20.16 12.22 20.71
C ALA A 128 18.70 12.34 21.19
N VAL A 129 17.78 11.68 20.48
CA VAL A 129 16.35 11.65 20.83
C VAL A 129 15.96 10.39 21.61
N GLU A 130 14.98 10.53 22.49
CA GLU A 130 14.29 9.41 23.13
C GLU A 130 12.93 9.22 22.44
N PHE A 131 12.71 8.08 21.81
CA PHE A 131 11.38 7.73 21.32
C PHE A 131 10.57 7.03 22.41
N VAL A 132 9.32 7.46 22.59
CA VAL A 132 8.33 6.82 23.46
C VAL A 132 7.14 6.38 22.62
N GLY A 133 6.71 5.14 22.78
CA GLY A 133 5.65 4.54 21.97
C GLY A 133 6.16 3.70 20.78
N PRO A 134 5.27 3.37 19.81
CA PRO A 134 3.96 3.96 19.63
C PRO A 134 2.95 3.57 20.71
N TYR A 135 2.10 4.52 21.11
CA TYR A 135 0.90 4.24 21.91
C TYR A 135 -0.23 3.80 20.99
N GLU A 136 -0.96 2.74 21.37
CA GLU A 136 -2.21 2.39 20.69
C GLU A 136 -3.31 3.38 21.11
N THR A 137 -3.72 4.21 20.17
CA THR A 137 -4.67 5.31 20.40
C THR A 137 -6.11 4.93 20.03
N VAL A 138 -6.35 3.82 19.32
CA VAL A 138 -7.65 3.34 18.81
C VAL A 138 -8.33 4.25 17.78
N CYS A 139 -9.20 3.68 16.94
CA CYS A 139 -9.89 4.38 15.86
C CYS A 139 -11.11 5.21 16.30
N ASP A 140 -11.65 4.97 17.50
CA ASP A 140 -12.74 5.80 18.02
C ASP A 140 -12.20 7.19 18.38
N SER A 141 -12.67 8.23 17.72
CA SER A 141 -12.16 9.60 17.87
C SER A 141 -12.18 10.13 19.32
N THR A 142 -13.16 9.75 20.14
CA THR A 142 -13.25 10.24 21.54
C THR A 142 -12.23 9.55 22.41
N GLN A 143 -12.11 8.23 22.26
CA GLN A 143 -11.09 7.45 22.96
C GLN A 143 -9.68 7.79 22.46
N ASN A 144 -9.50 8.05 21.17
CA ASN A 144 -8.25 8.51 20.56
C ASN A 144 -7.74 9.79 21.22
N PHE A 145 -8.59 10.79 21.32
CA PHE A 145 -8.25 12.03 22.02
C PHE A 145 -7.90 11.78 23.50
N THR A 146 -8.68 10.95 24.20
CA THR A 146 -8.41 10.59 25.60
C THR A 146 -7.05 9.89 25.76
N ASN A 147 -6.68 9.01 24.83
CA ASN A 147 -5.41 8.30 24.84
C ASN A 147 -4.23 9.26 24.60
N TRP A 148 -4.38 10.23 23.69
CA TRP A 148 -3.40 11.29 23.51
C TRP A 148 -3.25 12.21 24.73
N GLN A 149 -4.35 12.55 25.42
CA GLN A 149 -4.28 13.29 26.69
C GLN A 149 -3.47 12.52 27.75
N ASN A 150 -3.67 11.21 27.84
CA ASN A 150 -2.91 10.35 28.76
C ASN A 150 -1.43 10.26 28.37
N ALA A 151 -1.14 10.06 27.09
CA ALA A 151 0.22 10.02 26.56
C ALA A 151 0.96 11.35 26.82
N PHE A 152 0.31 12.50 26.60
CA PHE A 152 0.87 13.81 26.92
C PHE A 152 1.07 14.02 28.42
N THR A 153 0.11 13.63 29.25
CA THR A 153 0.24 13.72 30.72
C THR A 153 1.46 12.95 31.23
N ALA A 154 1.78 11.81 30.62
CA ALA A 154 2.96 11.01 30.94
C ALA A 154 4.28 11.58 30.36
N ASN A 155 4.19 12.47 29.37
CA ASN A 155 5.32 12.96 28.58
C ASN A 155 5.25 14.48 28.36
N GLN A 156 5.00 15.26 29.42
CA GLN A 156 4.85 16.73 29.31
C GLN A 156 6.12 17.46 28.85
N ASP A 157 7.26 16.77 28.85
CA ASP A 157 8.56 17.20 28.34
C ASP A 157 8.84 16.79 26.88
N ALA A 158 7.84 16.24 26.17
CA ALA A 158 7.97 15.86 24.77
C ALA A 158 8.30 17.07 23.88
N ALA A 159 9.32 16.92 23.04
CA ALA A 159 9.65 17.86 21.98
C ALA A 159 8.66 17.74 20.80
N ALA A 160 8.15 16.52 20.55
CA ALA A 160 7.10 16.30 19.56
C ALA A 160 6.13 15.18 19.96
N LEU A 161 4.90 15.30 19.48
CA LEU A 161 3.90 14.24 19.43
C LEU A 161 3.57 13.98 17.96
N ILE A 162 3.76 12.73 17.52
CA ILE A 162 3.59 12.32 16.12
C ILE A 162 2.52 11.24 16.02
N GLY A 163 1.47 11.52 15.26
CA GLY A 163 0.43 10.57 14.90
C GLY A 163 0.71 9.87 13.58
N LEU A 164 0.71 8.54 13.56
CA LEU A 164 1.08 7.74 12.37
C LEU A 164 -0.14 7.31 11.51
N THR A 165 -1.34 7.72 11.92
CA THR A 165 -2.61 7.47 11.22
C THR A 165 -3.48 8.73 11.19
N ALA A 166 -4.57 8.71 10.42
CA ALA A 166 -5.40 9.89 10.15
C ALA A 166 -6.15 10.43 11.38
N VAL A 167 -6.60 9.54 12.27
CA VAL A 167 -7.48 9.90 13.39
C VAL A 167 -6.75 10.71 14.48
N GLU A 168 -5.43 10.60 14.53
CA GLU A 168 -4.54 11.31 15.45
C GLU A 168 -4.53 12.80 15.15
N THR A 169 -4.62 13.18 13.86
CA THR A 169 -4.42 14.56 13.44
C THR A 169 -5.35 15.54 14.16
N PRO A 170 -6.69 15.39 14.08
CA PRO A 170 -7.60 16.29 14.78
C PRO A 170 -7.45 16.22 16.32
N SER A 171 -7.09 15.06 16.86
CA SER A 171 -6.86 14.86 18.29
C SER A 171 -5.64 15.63 18.80
N LEU A 172 -4.52 15.56 18.07
CA LEU A 172 -3.28 16.24 18.42
C LEU A 172 -3.40 17.75 18.29
N GLY A 173 -4.02 18.25 17.22
CA GLY A 173 -4.26 19.68 17.07
C GLY A 173 -5.16 20.22 18.19
N ARG A 174 -6.26 19.52 18.51
CA ARG A 174 -7.10 19.86 19.67
C ARG A 174 -6.31 19.84 20.98
N LEU A 175 -5.44 18.84 21.18
CA LEU A 175 -4.64 18.72 22.39
C LEU A 175 -3.69 19.91 22.56
N LYS A 176 -2.99 20.32 21.49
CA LYS A 176 -2.10 21.49 21.52
C LYS A 176 -2.87 22.78 21.82
N GLN A 177 -4.06 22.95 21.25
CA GLN A 177 -4.95 24.09 21.54
C GLN A 177 -5.43 24.12 23.00
N GLU A 178 -5.86 22.99 23.55
CA GLU A 178 -6.38 22.91 24.93
C GLU A 178 -5.28 23.10 25.98
N THR A 179 -4.07 22.62 25.70
CA THR A 179 -2.94 22.66 26.64
C THR A 179 -2.12 23.94 26.53
N GLY A 180 -2.11 24.58 25.36
CA GLY A 180 -1.15 25.66 25.05
C GLY A 180 0.30 25.17 25.07
N GLY A 181 0.53 23.87 24.84
CA GLY A 181 1.85 23.25 24.92
C GLY A 181 2.79 23.68 23.80
N ASP A 182 4.08 23.76 24.13
CA ASP A 182 5.17 24.11 23.21
C ASP A 182 5.88 22.85 22.72
N PHE A 183 5.13 22.01 21.99
CA PHE A 183 5.64 20.79 21.34
C PHE A 183 5.26 20.78 19.87
N VAL A 184 6.08 20.14 19.03
CA VAL A 184 5.80 19.95 17.61
C VAL A 184 4.75 18.86 17.42
N VAL A 185 3.80 19.08 16.52
CA VAL A 185 2.79 18.11 16.10
C VAL A 185 3.08 17.69 14.67
N GLY A 186 3.46 16.42 14.51
CA GLY A 186 3.55 15.73 13.23
C GLY A 186 2.36 14.78 13.05
N SER A 187 1.82 14.64 11.84
CA SER A 187 0.71 13.71 11.64
C SER A 187 0.57 13.17 10.21
N PHE A 188 -0.40 12.27 9.99
CA PHE A 188 -0.82 11.77 8.68
C PHE A 188 -2.26 12.19 8.35
N ASP A 189 -2.55 12.42 7.07
CA ASP A 189 -3.90 12.62 6.51
C ASP A 189 -4.75 13.63 7.29
N PRO A 190 -4.56 14.94 7.10
CA PRO A 190 -5.10 15.94 8.02
C PRO A 190 -6.62 16.06 7.98
N GLY A 191 -7.25 15.76 6.84
CA GLY A 191 -8.64 16.07 6.59
C GLY A 191 -8.94 17.58 6.75
N ALA A 192 -10.21 17.97 6.55
CA ALA A 192 -10.54 19.39 6.58
C ALA A 192 -10.36 20.04 7.96
N GLU A 193 -10.51 19.26 9.04
CA GLU A 193 -10.33 19.75 10.40
C GLU A 193 -8.85 19.93 10.77
N GLY A 194 -8.00 18.95 10.46
CA GLY A 194 -6.56 19.06 10.67
C GLY A 194 -5.95 20.21 9.87
N LEU A 195 -6.41 20.45 8.65
CA LEU A 195 -5.96 21.60 7.87
C LEU A 195 -6.31 22.95 8.53
N ARG A 196 -7.50 23.08 9.12
CA ARG A 196 -7.87 24.29 9.89
C ARG A 196 -6.99 24.44 11.14
N GLN A 197 -6.79 23.34 11.86
CA GLN A 197 -5.91 23.33 13.04
C GLN A 197 -4.46 23.67 12.67
N MET A 198 -3.99 23.26 11.50
CA MET A 198 -2.69 23.66 10.96
C MET A 198 -2.64 25.17 10.67
N MET A 199 -3.67 25.74 10.04
CA MET A 199 -3.77 27.19 9.84
C MET A 199 -3.78 27.97 11.16
N ASP A 200 -4.36 27.39 12.21
CA ASP A 200 -4.40 27.96 13.56
C ASP A 200 -3.09 27.72 14.36
N GLY A 201 -2.09 27.07 13.77
CA GLY A 201 -0.78 26.81 14.40
C GLY A 201 -0.77 25.64 15.39
N ALA A 202 -1.78 24.78 15.36
CA ALA A 202 -1.91 23.62 16.24
C ALA A 202 -1.36 22.31 15.64
N ILE A 203 -1.09 22.28 14.33
CA ILE A 203 -0.36 21.21 13.65
C ILE A 203 0.78 21.85 12.87
N ASP A 204 2.00 21.32 13.04
CA ASP A 204 3.20 21.94 12.46
C ASP A 204 3.59 21.31 11.12
N VAL A 205 3.37 19.99 10.97
CA VAL A 205 3.59 19.27 9.71
C VAL A 205 2.66 18.07 9.61
N THR A 206 2.19 17.78 8.39
CA THR A 206 1.48 16.54 8.10
C THR A 206 1.89 15.99 6.74
N VAL A 207 1.62 14.71 6.51
CA VAL A 207 1.82 14.06 5.21
C VAL A 207 0.51 13.40 4.78
N GLY A 208 0.18 13.51 3.49
CA GLY A 208 -1.03 12.93 2.90
C GLY A 208 -0.71 11.66 2.13
N GLN A 209 -1.52 10.63 2.34
CA GLN A 209 -1.44 9.36 1.61
C GLN A 209 -2.31 9.34 0.37
N ASN A 210 -3.07 10.40 0.09
CA ASN A 210 -4.04 10.44 -1.00
C ASN A 210 -5.05 9.26 -0.96
N PRO A 211 -5.86 9.08 0.11
CA PRO A 211 -6.79 7.95 0.24
C PRO A 211 -7.84 7.87 -0.88
N TYR A 212 -8.10 8.99 -1.59
CA TYR A 212 -8.92 8.96 -2.80
C TYR A 212 -8.28 8.08 -3.89
N LEU A 213 -6.96 8.17 -4.09
CA LEU A 213 -6.23 7.37 -5.08
C LEU A 213 -6.21 5.89 -4.69
N ALA A 214 -6.12 5.56 -3.39
CA ALA A 214 -6.24 4.20 -2.88
C ALA A 214 -7.57 3.53 -3.30
N GLY A 215 -8.66 4.30 -3.36
CA GLY A 215 -9.96 3.82 -3.83
C GLY A 215 -10.14 3.90 -5.35
N TYR A 216 -9.58 4.91 -6.00
CA TYR A 216 -9.82 5.18 -7.42
C TYR A 216 -8.97 4.30 -8.34
N LEU A 217 -7.66 4.23 -8.11
CA LEU A 217 -6.70 3.60 -9.01
C LEU A 217 -6.87 2.08 -9.17
N PRO A 218 -7.08 1.27 -8.12
CA PRO A 218 -7.31 -0.17 -8.31
C PRO A 218 -8.65 -0.46 -9.01
N VAL A 219 -9.69 0.34 -8.76
CA VAL A 219 -10.97 0.23 -9.48
C VAL A 219 -10.81 0.62 -10.95
N GLN A 220 -10.02 1.66 -11.24
CA GLN A 220 -9.63 2.00 -12.60
C GLN A 220 -8.90 0.84 -13.27
N ALA A 221 -7.91 0.24 -12.60
CA ALA A 221 -7.12 -0.85 -13.16
C ALA A 221 -8.01 -2.05 -13.53
N ILE A 222 -8.87 -2.52 -12.63
CA ILE A 222 -9.82 -3.61 -12.92
C ILE A 222 -10.76 -3.22 -14.08
N ALA A 223 -11.36 -2.03 -14.03
CA ALA A 223 -12.31 -1.62 -15.05
C ALA A 223 -11.68 -1.57 -16.44
N ARG A 224 -10.44 -1.11 -16.54
CA ARG A 224 -9.71 -1.02 -17.81
C ARG A 224 -9.13 -2.35 -18.26
N HIS A 225 -8.74 -3.22 -17.34
CA HIS A 225 -8.42 -4.61 -17.66
C HIS A 225 -9.60 -5.30 -18.33
N VAL A 226 -10.77 -5.25 -17.70
CA VAL A 226 -11.99 -5.92 -18.19
C VAL A 226 -12.53 -5.29 -19.48
N ARG A 227 -12.55 -3.96 -19.58
CA ARG A 227 -13.20 -3.25 -20.70
C ARG A 227 -12.29 -3.04 -21.91
N ASP A 228 -11.01 -2.74 -21.67
CA ASP A 228 -10.08 -2.30 -22.71
C ASP A 228 -9.05 -3.38 -23.05
N GLY A 229 -8.98 -4.48 -22.28
CA GLY A 229 -8.02 -5.57 -22.49
C GLY A 229 -6.58 -5.19 -22.16
N LEU A 230 -6.38 -4.22 -21.25
CA LEU A 230 -5.06 -3.92 -20.71
C LEU A 230 -4.67 -4.92 -19.63
N GLU A 231 -3.38 -5.15 -19.43
CA GLU A 231 -2.91 -6.04 -18.38
C GLU A 231 -2.62 -5.27 -17.09
N ILE A 232 -2.90 -5.89 -15.96
CA ILE A 232 -2.56 -5.34 -14.64
C ILE A 232 -1.05 -5.45 -14.45
N ASN A 233 -0.41 -4.35 -14.05
CA ASN A 233 1.00 -4.36 -13.70
C ASN A 233 1.18 -5.11 -12.38
N PRO A 234 1.83 -6.29 -12.36
CA PRO A 234 1.87 -7.12 -11.18
C PRO A 234 2.76 -6.51 -10.09
N GLY A 235 2.58 -6.99 -8.85
CA GLY A 235 3.43 -6.60 -7.72
C GLY A 235 2.96 -5.33 -7.02
N VAL A 236 3.81 -4.32 -6.91
CA VAL A 236 3.59 -3.12 -6.08
C VAL A 236 3.52 -1.87 -6.96
N ASN A 237 2.38 -1.19 -6.96
CA ASN A 237 2.15 0.05 -7.67
C ASN A 237 2.02 1.20 -6.67
N LEU A 238 3.09 2.00 -6.55
CA LEU A 238 3.15 3.12 -5.61
C LEU A 238 2.78 4.44 -6.30
N TYR A 239 1.69 5.05 -5.87
CA TYR A 239 1.29 6.40 -6.29
C TYR A 239 1.86 7.43 -5.30
N PRO A 240 2.01 8.71 -5.71
CA PRO A 240 2.63 9.71 -4.86
C PRO A 240 1.80 10.00 -3.60
N GLY A 241 2.46 10.11 -2.46
CA GLY A 241 1.96 10.86 -1.31
C GLY A 241 2.41 12.32 -1.35
N GLU A 242 2.03 13.11 -0.36
CA GLU A 242 2.30 14.55 -0.30
C GLU A 242 2.83 14.98 1.07
N LEU A 243 3.76 15.93 1.08
CA LEU A 243 4.06 16.73 2.27
C LEU A 243 3.08 17.91 2.30
N ILE A 244 2.53 18.19 3.47
CA ILE A 244 1.60 19.30 3.67
C ILE A 244 2.16 20.18 4.79
N LEU A 245 2.49 21.42 4.43
CA LEU A 245 2.95 22.46 5.34
C LEU A 245 1.85 23.51 5.56
N PRO A 246 1.96 24.39 6.58
CA PRO A 246 0.95 25.40 6.86
C PRO A 246 0.57 26.29 5.67
N GLU A 247 1.52 26.60 4.79
CA GLU A 247 1.28 27.36 3.55
C GLU A 247 0.39 26.64 2.53
N ASP A 248 0.32 25.31 2.57
CA ASP A 248 -0.50 24.51 1.65
C ASP A 248 -1.95 24.39 2.14
N ALA A 249 -2.17 24.58 3.44
CA ALA A 249 -3.38 24.12 4.12
C ALA A 249 -4.68 24.73 3.56
N GLU A 250 -4.68 26.05 3.30
CA GLU A 250 -5.87 26.76 2.77
C GLU A 250 -6.31 26.17 1.42
N GLY A 251 -5.35 25.84 0.54
CA GLY A 251 -5.62 25.29 -0.79
C GLY A 251 -6.20 23.88 -0.78
N LEU A 252 -6.06 23.14 0.33
CA LEU A 252 -6.46 21.75 0.44
C LEU A 252 -7.80 21.55 1.19
N ILE A 253 -8.33 22.59 1.85
CA ILE A 253 -9.56 22.46 2.67
C ILE A 253 -10.76 21.99 1.84
N GLU A 254 -10.95 22.53 0.63
CA GLU A 254 -12.09 22.12 -0.22
C GLU A 254 -11.95 20.67 -0.70
N ARG A 255 -10.73 20.24 -1.05
CA ARG A 255 -10.42 18.86 -1.41
C ARG A 255 -10.73 17.92 -0.25
N GLU A 256 -10.25 18.25 0.95
CA GLU A 256 -10.47 17.44 2.14
C GLU A 256 -11.92 17.50 2.65
N GLY A 257 -12.67 18.56 2.33
CA GLY A 257 -14.09 18.69 2.62
C GLY A 257 -14.99 17.69 1.89
N GLY A 258 -14.50 17.08 0.80
CA GLY A 258 -15.20 16.02 0.08
C GLY A 258 -16.16 16.50 -0.99
N GLY A 259 -17.01 15.58 -1.47
CA GLY A 259 -17.96 15.86 -2.54
C GLY A 259 -17.30 16.15 -3.90
N GLN A 260 -17.98 16.94 -4.73
CA GLN A 260 -17.54 17.25 -6.09
C GLN A 260 -16.17 17.97 -6.15
N PRO A 261 -15.84 18.93 -5.27
CA PRO A 261 -14.51 19.56 -5.27
C PRO A 261 -13.37 18.55 -5.13
N ARG A 262 -13.52 17.55 -4.26
CA ARG A 262 -12.54 16.45 -4.14
C ARG A 262 -12.40 15.68 -5.46
N VAL A 263 -13.53 15.32 -6.07
CA VAL A 263 -13.53 14.57 -7.33
C VAL A 263 -12.84 15.36 -8.45
N ASP A 264 -13.15 16.65 -8.59
CA ASP A 264 -12.58 17.50 -9.65
C ASP A 264 -11.08 17.72 -9.45
N TRP A 265 -10.66 17.92 -8.20
CA TRP A 265 -9.24 18.04 -7.86
C TRP A 265 -8.47 16.76 -8.20
N TYR A 266 -8.95 15.59 -7.77
CA TYR A 266 -8.24 14.33 -8.03
C TYR A 266 -8.25 13.92 -9.50
N ARG A 267 -9.29 14.24 -10.27
CA ARG A 267 -9.26 14.05 -11.73
C ARG A 267 -8.18 14.91 -12.38
N SER A 268 -8.09 16.18 -12.00
CA SER A 268 -7.04 17.08 -12.48
C SER A 268 -5.65 16.55 -12.08
N PHE A 269 -5.50 16.10 -10.83
CA PHE A 269 -4.27 15.50 -10.34
C PHE A 269 -3.88 14.23 -11.12
N ILE A 270 -4.82 13.33 -11.37
CA ILE A 270 -4.61 12.12 -12.18
C ILE A 270 -4.14 12.51 -13.58
N ASP A 271 -4.76 13.53 -14.18
CA ASP A 271 -4.41 13.97 -15.51
C ASP A 271 -3.03 14.63 -15.59
N GLU A 272 -2.74 15.53 -14.66
CA GLU A 272 -1.47 16.27 -14.59
C GLU A 272 -0.28 15.37 -14.25
N ASN A 273 -0.52 14.26 -13.54
CA ASN A 273 0.51 13.30 -13.13
C ASN A 273 0.55 12.03 -14.00
N ASN A 274 -0.20 11.98 -15.11
CA ASN A 274 -0.26 10.85 -16.03
C ASN A 274 -0.64 9.51 -15.36
N LEU A 275 -1.63 9.54 -14.48
CA LEU A 275 -2.08 8.37 -13.72
C LEU A 275 -3.28 7.63 -14.36
N GLN A 276 -3.68 7.97 -15.60
CA GLN A 276 -4.84 7.35 -16.27
C GLN A 276 -4.63 5.86 -16.60
N ASP A 277 -3.37 5.46 -16.74
CA ASP A 277 -2.94 4.07 -17.00
C ASP A 277 -2.19 3.50 -15.79
N PHE A 278 -2.26 4.16 -14.62
CA PHE A 278 -1.50 3.72 -13.45
C PHE A 278 -1.90 2.31 -13.02
N GLY A 279 -0.91 1.46 -12.78
CA GLY A 279 -1.11 0.05 -12.45
C GLY A 279 -1.47 -0.84 -13.64
N LEU A 280 -1.30 -0.35 -14.88
CA LEU A 280 -1.57 -1.11 -16.11
C LEU A 280 -0.34 -1.11 -17.02
N VAL A 281 -0.22 -2.15 -17.82
CA VAL A 281 0.76 -2.28 -18.90
C VAL A 281 0.06 -2.70 -20.20
N ALA A 282 0.66 -2.35 -21.34
CA ALA A 282 0.21 -2.90 -22.61
C ALA A 282 0.46 -4.42 -22.62
N ALA A 283 -0.47 -5.20 -23.19
CA ALA A 283 -0.35 -6.66 -23.25
C ALA A 283 0.97 -7.17 -23.89
N GLU A 284 1.61 -6.36 -24.74
CA GLU A 284 2.90 -6.68 -25.39
C GLU A 284 4.13 -6.44 -24.48
N ALA A 285 4.00 -5.67 -23.39
CA ALA A 285 5.12 -5.23 -22.57
C ALA A 285 5.57 -6.26 -21.51
N MET A 286 4.81 -7.35 -21.31
CA MET A 286 5.10 -8.37 -20.29
C MET A 286 5.94 -9.57 -20.76
N ALA A 287 6.32 -9.64 -22.05
CA ALA A 287 7.11 -10.75 -22.54
C ALA A 287 8.62 -10.52 -22.31
N GLU A 288 9.10 -10.72 -21.08
CA GLU A 288 10.43 -11.32 -20.97
C GLU A 288 10.37 -12.69 -21.69
N PRO A 289 11.36 -13.06 -22.52
CA PRO A 289 11.29 -14.30 -23.27
C PRO A 289 11.11 -15.49 -22.31
N VAL A 290 10.00 -16.22 -22.47
CA VAL A 290 9.72 -17.41 -21.67
C VAL A 290 10.89 -18.37 -21.86
N ARG A 291 11.54 -18.76 -20.76
CA ARG A 291 12.71 -19.63 -20.78
C ARG A 291 12.39 -20.99 -20.16
N ILE A 292 12.49 -22.06 -20.93
CA ILE A 292 12.10 -23.41 -20.52
C ILE A 292 13.34 -24.31 -20.46
N GLY A 293 13.54 -24.97 -19.31
CA GLY A 293 14.51 -26.05 -19.16
C GLY A 293 13.87 -27.40 -19.52
N TYR A 294 14.51 -28.17 -20.41
CA TYR A 294 14.08 -29.51 -20.79
C TYR A 294 15.24 -30.48 -20.51
N VAL A 295 15.05 -31.35 -19.52
CA VAL A 295 16.10 -32.29 -19.08
C VAL A 295 15.76 -33.73 -19.47
N VAL A 296 16.68 -34.38 -20.16
CA VAL A 296 16.54 -35.77 -20.62
C VAL A 296 17.53 -36.71 -19.94
N HIS A 297 17.17 -37.99 -19.89
CA HIS A 297 17.98 -39.04 -19.26
C HIS A 297 19.26 -39.41 -20.04
N VAL A 298 19.30 -39.15 -21.35
CA VAL A 298 20.47 -39.35 -22.21
C VAL A 298 20.32 -38.56 -23.52
N THR A 299 21.36 -37.89 -24.01
CA THR A 299 21.34 -37.11 -25.27
C THR A 299 21.92 -37.87 -26.47
N GLY A 300 22.73 -38.91 -26.25
CA GLY A 300 23.44 -39.63 -27.30
C GLY A 300 22.64 -40.63 -28.13
N ILE A 301 21.30 -40.62 -28.09
CA ILE A 301 20.45 -41.58 -28.83
C ILE A 301 19.49 -40.87 -29.78
N GLU A 302 19.13 -41.55 -30.88
CA GLU A 302 18.22 -41.04 -31.92
C GLU A 302 16.85 -40.63 -31.36
N PHE A 303 16.32 -41.38 -30.40
CA PHE A 303 15.07 -41.04 -29.73
C PHE A 303 15.11 -39.64 -29.10
N THR A 304 16.20 -39.29 -28.43
CA THR A 304 16.33 -37.98 -27.78
C THR A 304 16.56 -36.87 -28.79
N ALA A 305 17.24 -37.14 -29.91
CA ALA A 305 17.36 -36.17 -31.00
C ALA A 305 15.97 -35.78 -31.55
N ILE A 306 15.06 -36.75 -31.72
CA ILE A 306 13.68 -36.49 -32.14
C ILE A 306 12.91 -35.67 -31.08
N VAL A 307 13.13 -35.94 -29.79
CA VAL A 307 12.54 -35.16 -28.68
C VAL A 307 13.04 -33.72 -28.69
N GLU A 308 14.35 -33.52 -28.88
CA GLU A 308 14.97 -32.20 -28.98
C GLU A 308 14.45 -31.43 -30.19
N GLU A 309 14.32 -32.07 -31.35
CA GLU A 309 13.73 -31.46 -32.56
C GLU A 309 12.30 -30.96 -32.30
N GLY A 310 11.45 -31.77 -31.66
CA GLY A 310 10.08 -31.37 -31.31
C GLY A 310 10.04 -30.23 -30.30
N ALA A 311 10.89 -30.27 -29.27
CA ALA A 311 10.98 -29.22 -28.26
C ALA A 311 11.48 -27.89 -28.88
N ARG A 312 12.47 -27.95 -29.78
CA ARG A 312 12.99 -26.78 -30.49
C ARG A 312 12.00 -26.22 -31.50
N ALA A 313 11.23 -27.07 -32.19
CA ALA A 313 10.16 -26.63 -33.09
C ALA A 313 9.09 -25.84 -32.33
N ALA A 314 8.60 -26.38 -31.19
CA ALA A 314 7.68 -25.65 -30.33
C ALA A 314 8.29 -24.35 -29.80
N ALA A 315 9.56 -24.37 -29.37
CA ALA A 315 10.23 -23.16 -28.91
C ALA A 315 10.30 -22.07 -30.00
N ALA A 316 10.53 -22.45 -31.26
CA ALA A 316 10.51 -21.54 -32.39
C ALA A 316 9.10 -21.03 -32.72
N ASP A 317 8.09 -21.89 -32.69
CA ASP A 317 6.69 -21.55 -32.97
C ASP A 317 6.12 -20.55 -31.96
N TYR A 318 6.55 -20.64 -30.70
CA TYR A 318 6.02 -19.85 -29.59
C TYR A 318 6.99 -18.81 -29.02
N GLY A 319 8.16 -18.61 -29.63
CA GLY A 319 9.12 -17.57 -29.22
C GLY A 319 9.74 -17.79 -27.82
N VAL A 320 10.01 -19.04 -27.46
CA VAL A 320 10.55 -19.47 -26.16
C VAL A 320 12.06 -19.70 -26.23
N ASP A 321 12.82 -19.30 -25.21
CA ASP A 321 14.23 -19.66 -25.04
C ASP A 321 14.34 -21.06 -24.41
N LEU A 322 14.69 -22.08 -25.21
CA LEU A 322 14.79 -23.46 -24.75
C LEU A 322 16.23 -23.82 -24.33
N VAL A 323 16.40 -24.21 -23.06
CA VAL A 323 17.60 -24.85 -22.54
C VAL A 323 17.40 -26.36 -22.48
N PHE A 324 17.95 -27.09 -23.44
CA PHE A 324 17.87 -28.55 -23.51
C PHE A 324 19.17 -29.19 -22.98
N THR A 325 19.09 -30.08 -21.99
CA THR A 325 20.29 -30.70 -21.38
C THR A 325 20.07 -32.16 -20.93
N GLY A 326 21.16 -32.91 -20.84
CA GLY A 326 21.22 -34.28 -20.33
C GLY A 326 22.61 -34.90 -20.56
N PRO A 327 22.97 -35.99 -19.88
CA PRO A 327 24.26 -36.65 -20.07
C PRO A 327 24.33 -37.36 -21.45
N PRO A 328 25.52 -37.50 -22.08
CA PRO A 328 25.65 -38.14 -23.39
C PRO A 328 25.42 -39.66 -23.38
N ALA A 329 25.47 -40.28 -22.20
CA ALA A 329 25.12 -41.68 -21.94
C ALA A 329 24.28 -41.75 -20.67
N VAL A 330 23.59 -42.88 -20.42
CA VAL A 330 22.81 -43.08 -19.19
C VAL A 330 23.72 -42.99 -17.97
N ASP A 331 23.58 -41.92 -17.19
CA ASP A 331 24.39 -41.61 -16.01
C ASP A 331 23.54 -40.81 -15.02
N HIS A 332 22.96 -41.51 -14.04
CA HIS A 332 22.06 -40.91 -13.06
C HIS A 332 22.76 -39.85 -12.18
N PRO A 333 23.98 -40.07 -11.66
CA PRO A 333 24.72 -39.02 -10.96
C PRO A 333 24.97 -37.77 -11.81
N ALA A 334 25.40 -37.92 -13.06
CA ALA A 334 25.68 -36.77 -13.94
C ALA A 334 24.40 -36.00 -14.30
N GLN A 335 23.26 -36.69 -14.40
CA GLN A 335 21.96 -36.04 -14.63
C GLN A 335 21.52 -35.19 -13.43
N ILE A 336 21.72 -35.67 -12.20
CA ILE A 336 21.37 -34.93 -10.98
C ILE A 336 22.24 -33.67 -10.82
N ALA A 337 23.51 -33.73 -11.21
CA ALA A 337 24.46 -32.61 -11.10
C ALA A 337 24.24 -31.47 -12.12
N GLN A 338 23.25 -31.60 -13.01
CA GLN A 338 22.86 -30.56 -13.98
C GLN A 338 21.77 -29.62 -13.45
N PHE A 339 21.30 -29.86 -12.23
CA PHE A 339 20.41 -29.00 -11.44
C PHE A 339 21.19 -28.38 -10.28
#